data_AF-A0A8B8DZC0-F1
#
_entry.id   AF-A0A8B8DZC0-F1
#
_cell.length_a   1.000
_cell.length_b   1.000
_cell.length_c   1.000
_cell.angle_alpha   90.00
_cell.angle_beta   90.00
_cell.angle_gamma   90.00
#
_symmetry.space_group_name_H-M   'P 1'
#
loop_
_entity.id
_entity.type
_entity.pdbx_description
1 polymer ?
#
loop_
_entity_poly.entity_id
_entity_poly.type
_entity_poly.pdbx_seq_one_letter_code
_entity_poly.pdbx_strand_id
1 'polypeptide(L)'
;MERNKFRPRPSQELCPFEVVEWEKLKTTWNCTDPADYHCLPDQYNVPGQICVKPHWVLKNYCPIYNTAAAKIDLLPCDLQYGACSDKDYRSNEVFRYTACLNKTEIYKEGWRLSSTATSSRSKQCSCWSTEGDGVHKEWCVLLKYFLRTCYRCVGHPWLCQSHWTAWLR
;
A
#
# COMPACT_ATOMS: atom_id res chain seq x y z
N MET A 1 -24.00 -15.08 -5.13
CA MET A 1 -22.98 -14.04 -4.86
C MET A 1 -22.34 -13.66 -6.18
N GLU A 2 -22.29 -12.38 -6.53
CA GLU A 2 -21.58 -11.93 -7.73
C GLU A 2 -20.07 -12.04 -7.47
N ARG A 3 -19.41 -13.02 -8.11
CA ARG A 3 -17.98 -13.32 -7.95
C ARG A 3 -17.07 -12.45 -8.82
N ASN A 4 -17.67 -11.69 -9.74
CA ASN A 4 -17.03 -10.67 -10.58
C ASN A 4 -16.88 -9.32 -9.87
N LYS A 5 -17.30 -9.24 -8.60
CA LYS A 5 -17.11 -8.08 -7.74
C LYS A 5 -16.01 -8.38 -6.73
N PHE A 6 -15.12 -7.40 -6.54
CA PHE A 6 -14.00 -7.52 -5.60
C PHE A 6 -14.53 -7.73 -4.18
N ARG A 7 -13.99 -8.72 -3.50
CA ARG A 7 -14.36 -9.05 -2.13
C ARG A 7 -13.11 -9.09 -1.25
N PRO A 8 -12.96 -8.15 -0.31
CA PRO A 8 -11.89 -8.20 0.67
C PRO A 8 -11.83 -9.55 1.40
N ARG A 9 -10.63 -10.04 1.69
CA ARG A 9 -10.45 -11.21 2.55
C ARG A 9 -10.86 -10.89 3.99
N PRO A 10 -11.41 -11.87 4.74
CA PRO A 10 -11.70 -11.69 6.17
C PRO A 10 -10.45 -11.25 6.93
N SER A 11 -10.63 -10.42 7.97
CA SER A 11 -9.54 -9.99 8.87
C SER A 11 -8.31 -9.39 8.18
N GLN A 12 -8.44 -8.88 6.96
CA GLN A 12 -7.33 -8.40 6.14
C GLN A 12 -6.20 -9.45 6.01
N GLU A 13 -6.57 -10.73 5.94
CA GLU A 13 -5.63 -11.81 5.63
C GLU A 13 -4.98 -11.58 4.27
N LEU A 14 -3.68 -11.86 4.18
CA LEU A 14 -2.93 -11.75 2.93
C LEU A 14 -3.46 -12.74 1.91
N CYS A 15 -3.20 -12.48 0.63
CA CYS A 15 -3.35 -13.50 -0.40
C CYS A 15 -2.29 -14.59 -0.23
N PRO A 16 -2.61 -15.85 -0.54
CA PRO A 16 -1.69 -16.94 -0.26
C PRO A 16 -0.52 -16.92 -1.25
N PHE A 17 0.65 -17.30 -0.75
CA PHE A 17 1.89 -17.47 -1.52
C PHE A 17 2.09 -18.93 -1.94
N GLU A 18 1.49 -19.85 -1.20
CA GLU A 18 1.60 -21.28 -1.45
C GLU A 18 0.59 -21.74 -2.50
N VAL A 19 1.08 -22.51 -3.48
CA VAL A 19 0.23 -23.04 -4.56
C VAL A 19 -0.93 -23.88 -4.03
N VAL A 20 -0.71 -24.67 -2.97
CA VAL A 20 -1.75 -25.53 -2.39
C VAL A 20 -2.90 -24.71 -1.82
N GLU A 21 -2.60 -23.63 -1.09
CA GLU A 21 -3.62 -22.75 -0.54
C GLU A 21 -4.30 -21.92 -1.63
N TRP A 22 -3.53 -21.43 -2.60
CA TRP A 22 -4.08 -20.72 -3.77
C TRP A 22 -5.09 -21.57 -4.53
N GLU A 23 -4.74 -22.82 -4.84
CA GLU A 23 -5.63 -23.77 -5.54
C GLU A 23 -6.89 -24.10 -4.72
N LYS A 24 -6.75 -24.22 -3.39
CA LYS A 24 -7.88 -24.40 -2.49
C LYS A 24 -8.84 -23.21 -2.54
N LEU A 25 -8.32 -21.99 -2.47
CA LEU A 25 -9.15 -20.78 -2.55
C LEU A 25 -9.77 -20.62 -3.94
N LYS A 26 -9.02 -20.88 -5.01
CA LYS A 26 -9.54 -20.88 -6.40
C LYS A 26 -10.76 -21.80 -6.54
N THR A 27 -10.65 -23.02 -6.02
CA THR A 27 -11.72 -24.02 -6.05
C THR A 27 -12.91 -23.59 -5.19
N THR A 28 -12.66 -23.04 -3.99
CA THR A 28 -13.70 -22.59 -3.06
C THR A 28 -14.44 -21.36 -3.61
N TRP A 29 -13.71 -20.43 -4.23
CA TRP A 29 -14.26 -19.23 -4.84
C TRP A 29 -15.10 -19.57 -6.06
N ASN A 30 -14.69 -20.57 -6.84
CA ASN A 30 -15.46 -21.16 -7.94
C ASN A 30 -15.83 -20.13 -9.02
N CYS A 31 -14.83 -19.53 -9.68
CA CYS A 31 -15.09 -18.73 -10.88
C CYS A 31 -15.69 -19.59 -12.01
N THR A 32 -16.41 -18.98 -12.96
CA THR A 32 -16.93 -19.69 -14.13
C THR A 32 -15.81 -20.38 -14.91
N ASP A 33 -14.70 -19.67 -15.11
CA ASP A 33 -13.43 -20.24 -15.53
C ASP A 33 -12.46 -20.20 -14.34
N PRO A 34 -11.90 -21.33 -13.89
CA PRO A 34 -10.89 -21.35 -12.83
C PRO A 34 -9.69 -20.45 -13.12
N ALA A 35 -9.33 -20.22 -14.38
CA ALA A 35 -8.24 -19.34 -14.77
C ALA A 35 -8.51 -17.86 -14.43
N ASP A 36 -9.77 -17.46 -14.28
CA ASP A 36 -10.17 -16.09 -13.96
C ASP A 36 -10.00 -15.75 -12.47
N TYR A 37 -9.69 -16.73 -11.62
CA TYR A 37 -9.51 -16.48 -10.20
C TYR A 37 -8.26 -15.65 -9.92
N HIS A 38 -8.44 -14.62 -9.11
CA HIS A 38 -7.36 -13.80 -8.58
C HIS A 38 -7.57 -13.55 -7.09
N CYS A 39 -6.48 -13.59 -6.33
CA CYS A 39 -6.36 -12.92 -5.05
C CYS A 39 -5.30 -11.82 -5.20
N LEU A 40 -5.72 -10.56 -5.07
CA LEU A 40 -4.90 -9.37 -5.28
C LEU A 40 -5.23 -8.29 -4.26
N PRO A 41 -4.27 -7.42 -3.89
CA PRO A 41 -4.59 -6.16 -3.24
C PRO A 41 -5.34 -5.22 -4.19
N ASP A 42 -6.23 -4.40 -3.64
CA ASP A 42 -6.82 -3.27 -4.36
C ASP A 42 -5.91 -2.02 -4.35
N GLN A 43 -6.38 -0.91 -4.91
CA GLN A 43 -5.63 0.35 -4.92
C GLN A 43 -5.36 0.95 -3.52
N TYR A 44 -6.01 0.43 -2.47
CA TYR A 44 -5.81 0.82 -1.07
C TYR A 44 -5.00 -0.22 -0.29
N ASN A 45 -4.36 -1.16 -0.99
CA ASN A 45 -3.67 -2.32 -0.40
C ASN A 45 -4.59 -3.17 0.49
N VAL A 46 -5.88 -3.27 0.18
CA VAL A 46 -6.77 -4.23 0.85
C VAL A 46 -6.73 -5.55 0.07
N PRO A 47 -6.34 -6.67 0.69
CA PRO A 47 -6.26 -7.95 0.00
C PRO A 47 -7.67 -8.49 -0.25
N GLY A 48 -7.94 -8.98 -1.46
CA GLY A 48 -9.25 -9.49 -1.81
C GLY A 48 -9.26 -10.44 -2.99
N GLN A 49 -10.43 -11.03 -3.22
CA GLN A 49 -10.67 -12.07 -4.21
C GLN A 49 -11.65 -11.56 -5.28
N ILE A 50 -11.42 -11.96 -6.53
CA ILE A 50 -12.15 -11.50 -7.71
C ILE A 50 -12.04 -12.54 -8.83
N CYS A 51 -13.12 -12.71 -9.60
CA CYS A 51 -13.09 -13.40 -10.90
C CYS A 51 -12.99 -12.38 -12.04
N VAL A 52 -11.83 -12.33 -12.70
CA VAL A 52 -11.57 -11.50 -13.90
C VAL A 52 -10.57 -12.19 -14.81
N LYS A 53 -10.63 -11.91 -16.10
CA LYS A 53 -9.69 -12.51 -17.07
C LYS A 53 -8.23 -12.16 -16.74
N PRO A 54 -7.30 -13.13 -16.84
CA PRO A 54 -5.88 -12.88 -16.61
C PRO A 54 -5.30 -11.81 -17.52
N HIS A 55 -4.65 -10.82 -16.92
CA HIS A 55 -3.90 -9.79 -17.63
C HIS A 55 -2.41 -10.15 -17.70
N TRP A 56 -1.72 -9.68 -18.73
CA TRP A 56 -0.26 -9.77 -18.78
C TRP A 56 0.35 -8.72 -17.85
N VAL A 57 1.27 -9.16 -17.01
CA VAL A 57 2.03 -8.30 -16.11
C VAL A 57 3.46 -8.25 -16.59
N LEU A 58 3.98 -7.04 -16.76
CA LEU A 58 5.36 -6.81 -17.18
C LEU A 58 6.34 -7.19 -16.07
N LYS A 59 7.56 -7.60 -16.43
CA LYS A 59 8.67 -7.79 -15.47
C LYS A 59 8.82 -6.58 -14.54
N ASN A 60 9.15 -6.82 -13.27
CA ASN A 60 9.24 -5.80 -12.22
C ASN A 60 7.95 -5.01 -11.94
N TYR A 61 6.78 -5.49 -12.37
CA TYR A 61 5.47 -4.93 -11.99
C TYR A 61 4.63 -5.94 -11.21
N CYS A 62 3.68 -5.39 -10.44
CA CYS A 62 2.69 -6.11 -9.67
C CYS A 62 1.28 -5.73 -10.13
N PRO A 63 0.39 -6.72 -10.32
CA PRO A 63 -1.02 -6.46 -10.56
C PRO A 63 -1.70 -5.98 -9.28
N ILE A 64 -2.54 -4.97 -9.40
CA ILE A 64 -3.50 -4.55 -8.38
C ILE A 64 -4.89 -4.50 -8.99
N TYR A 65 -5.92 -4.70 -8.17
CA TYR A 65 -7.29 -4.55 -8.65
C TYR A 65 -7.79 -3.12 -8.39
N ASN A 66 -8.03 -2.36 -9.45
CA ASN A 66 -8.66 -1.05 -9.33
C ASN A 66 -10.16 -1.22 -9.22
N THR A 67 -10.69 -1.07 -8.02
CA THR A 67 -12.13 -1.26 -7.75
C THR A 67 -13.01 -0.18 -8.38
N ALA A 68 -12.48 1.03 -8.61
CA ALA A 68 -13.20 2.13 -9.25
C ALA A 68 -13.35 1.91 -10.76
N ALA A 69 -12.30 1.41 -11.40
CA ALA A 69 -12.29 1.12 -12.85
C ALA A 69 -12.67 -0.34 -13.19
N ALA A 70 -12.90 -1.18 -12.17
CA ALA A 70 -13.23 -2.60 -12.29
C ALA A 70 -12.26 -3.39 -13.20
N LYS A 71 -10.96 -3.12 -13.08
CA LYS A 71 -9.91 -3.73 -13.91
C LYS A 71 -8.62 -3.95 -13.13
N ILE A 72 -7.73 -4.76 -13.70
CA ILE A 72 -6.36 -4.91 -13.21
C ILE A 72 -5.53 -3.73 -13.73
N ASP A 73 -4.88 -3.02 -12.82
CA ASP A 73 -3.84 -2.03 -13.11
C ASP A 73 -2.48 -2.58 -12.65
N LEU A 74 -1.40 -1.98 -13.15
CA LEU A 74 -0.03 -2.40 -12.83
C LEU A 74 0.69 -1.31 -12.04
N LEU A 75 1.36 -1.71 -10.96
CA LEU A 75 2.23 -0.84 -10.19
C LEU A 75 3.66 -1.38 -10.19
N PRO A 76 4.68 -0.51 -10.10
CA PRO A 76 6.06 -0.95 -9.90
C PRO A 76 6.17 -1.88 -8.68
N CYS A 77 6.88 -2.98 -8.89
CA CYS A 77 7.22 -3.91 -7.83
C CYS A 77 8.29 -3.27 -6.92
N ASP A 78 8.14 -3.43 -5.61
CA ASP A 78 9.07 -2.91 -4.62
C ASP A 78 9.75 -4.08 -3.92
N LEU A 79 11.06 -4.19 -4.15
CA LEU A 79 11.91 -5.28 -3.66
C LEU A 79 12.00 -5.32 -2.13
N GLN A 80 11.62 -4.23 -1.44
CA GLN A 80 11.55 -4.21 0.02
C GLN A 80 10.54 -5.22 0.58
N TYR A 81 9.54 -5.62 -0.22
CA TYR A 81 8.48 -6.54 0.21
C TYR A 81 8.72 -8.00 -0.20
N GLY A 82 9.79 -8.29 -0.94
CA GLY A 82 10.16 -9.64 -1.35
C GLY A 82 10.64 -9.76 -2.80
N ALA A 83 10.42 -10.94 -3.40
CA ALA A 83 10.86 -11.22 -4.76
C ALA A 83 9.88 -10.64 -5.80
N CYS A 84 10.42 -9.83 -6.72
CA CYS A 84 9.74 -9.34 -7.91
C CYS A 84 9.95 -10.29 -9.09
N SER A 85 9.05 -10.25 -10.07
CA SER A 85 9.21 -11.03 -11.30
C SER A 85 10.34 -10.49 -12.18
N ASP A 86 11.20 -11.38 -12.65
CA ASP A 86 12.26 -11.12 -13.64
C ASP A 86 11.77 -11.21 -15.09
N LYS A 87 10.57 -11.76 -15.30
CA LYS A 87 9.93 -11.96 -16.61
C LYS A 87 8.47 -11.54 -16.61
N ASP A 88 7.89 -11.46 -17.79
CA ASP A 88 6.45 -11.22 -17.93
C ASP A 88 5.67 -12.46 -17.51
N TYR A 89 4.52 -12.27 -16.86
CA TYR A 89 3.71 -13.33 -16.28
C TYR A 89 2.22 -13.01 -16.34
N ARG A 90 1.36 -13.99 -16.03
CA ARG A 90 -0.09 -13.76 -15.96
C ARG A 90 -0.51 -13.34 -14.56
N SER A 91 -1.44 -12.40 -14.44
CA SER A 91 -1.89 -11.88 -13.14
C SER A 91 -2.46 -12.93 -12.18
N ASN A 92 -2.96 -14.06 -12.70
CA ASN A 92 -3.45 -15.19 -11.89
C ASN A 92 -2.30 -16.08 -11.34
N GLU A 93 -1.05 -15.78 -11.69
CA GLU A 93 0.16 -16.44 -11.17
C GLU A 93 0.91 -15.58 -10.13
N VAL A 94 0.31 -14.46 -9.72
CA VAL A 94 0.89 -13.49 -8.77
C VAL A 94 1.35 -14.10 -7.45
N PHE A 95 0.75 -15.22 -7.01
CA PHE A 95 1.13 -15.93 -5.78
C PHE A 95 2.61 -16.32 -5.73
N ARG A 96 3.25 -16.46 -6.89
CA ARG A 96 4.68 -16.74 -7.02
C ARG A 96 5.58 -15.57 -6.62
N TYR A 97 5.03 -14.35 -6.52
CA TYR A 97 5.77 -13.12 -6.33
C TYR A 97 5.38 -12.44 -5.02
N THR A 98 6.10 -12.77 -3.95
CA THR A 98 5.78 -12.33 -2.59
C THR A 98 5.75 -10.81 -2.44
N ALA A 99 6.61 -10.09 -3.17
CA ALA A 99 6.65 -8.62 -3.16
C ALA A 99 5.31 -7.97 -3.54
N CYS A 100 4.53 -8.63 -4.39
CA CYS A 100 3.27 -8.08 -4.88
C CYS A 100 2.12 -8.24 -3.88
N LEU A 101 2.20 -9.24 -2.99
CA LEU A 101 1.13 -9.52 -2.03
C LEU A 101 1.50 -9.07 -0.59
N ASN A 102 2.78 -8.85 -0.27
CA ASN A 102 3.24 -8.43 1.07
C ASN A 102 3.07 -6.93 1.38
N LYS A 103 2.64 -6.09 0.43
CA LYS A 103 2.42 -4.65 0.67
C LYS A 103 1.37 -4.34 1.75
N THR A 104 0.66 -5.36 2.21
CA THR A 104 -0.38 -5.33 3.24
C THR A 104 0.15 -5.43 4.67
N GLU A 105 1.39 -5.87 4.90
CA GLU A 105 1.95 -6.06 6.26
C GLU A 105 2.28 -4.73 6.97
N ILE A 106 2.59 -3.66 6.23
CA ILE A 106 2.92 -2.34 6.84
C ILE A 106 1.70 -1.70 7.53
N TYR A 107 0.48 -1.98 7.09
CA TYR A 107 -0.72 -1.50 7.80
C TYR A 107 -1.05 -2.33 9.05
N LYS A 108 -0.59 -3.58 9.12
CA LYS A 108 -0.75 -4.41 10.33
C LYS A 108 0.24 -4.04 11.41
N GLU A 109 1.48 -3.69 11.08
CA GLU A 109 2.43 -3.19 12.08
C GLU A 109 2.04 -1.80 12.60
N GLY A 110 1.42 -0.95 11.77
CA GLY A 110 0.80 0.31 12.22
C GLY A 110 -0.34 0.12 13.21
N TRP A 111 -1.11 -0.98 13.11
CA TRP A 111 -2.19 -1.33 14.05
C TRP A 111 -1.71 -2.15 15.27
N ARG A 112 -0.76 -3.07 15.11
CA ARG A 112 -0.20 -3.88 16.22
C ARG A 112 0.70 -3.06 17.12
N LEU A 113 1.44 -2.08 16.59
CA LEU A 113 2.13 -1.08 17.41
C LEU A 113 1.15 -0.13 18.09
N SER A 114 -0.09 0.02 17.60
CA SER A 114 -1.09 0.87 18.28
C SER A 114 -1.72 0.22 19.52
N SER A 115 -1.42 -1.06 19.80
CA SER A 115 -1.96 -1.79 20.96
C SER A 115 -0.98 -1.86 22.16
N THR A 116 0.31 -1.55 21.94
CA THR A 116 1.32 -1.52 23.02
C THR A 116 2.39 -0.43 22.86
N ALA A 117 2.35 0.45 21.85
CA ALA A 117 3.25 1.59 21.80
C ALA A 117 2.58 2.83 22.39
N THR A 118 3.00 3.15 23.61
CA THR A 118 3.14 4.54 24.01
C THR A 118 3.92 5.27 22.91
N SER A 119 3.29 6.25 22.26
CA SER A 119 3.95 7.35 21.55
C SER A 119 5.01 6.99 20.47
N SER A 120 4.58 6.91 19.21
CA SER A 120 5.37 7.47 18.10
C SER A 120 4.50 7.65 16.85
N ARG A 121 3.84 8.83 16.76
CA ARG A 121 3.22 9.31 15.52
C ARG A 121 4.32 9.70 14.52
N SER A 122 4.48 8.94 13.44
CA SER A 122 5.04 9.48 12.19
C SER A 122 4.02 10.47 11.62
N LYS A 123 4.23 11.77 11.87
CA LYS A 123 3.36 12.85 11.37
C LYS A 123 3.73 13.16 9.93
N GLN A 124 2.79 12.93 9.02
CA GLN A 124 2.82 13.48 7.66
C GLN A 124 2.45 14.97 7.74
N CYS A 125 3.32 15.85 7.25
CA CYS A 125 3.06 17.29 7.20
C CYS A 125 2.31 17.61 5.91
N SER A 126 1.15 18.27 6.01
CA SER A 126 0.41 18.81 4.88
C SER A 126 0.28 20.32 5.04
N CYS A 127 0.80 21.10 4.09
CA CYS A 127 0.63 22.55 4.05
C CYS A 127 -0.60 22.89 3.20
N TRP A 128 -1.49 23.73 3.73
CA TRP A 128 -2.62 24.29 2.99
C TRP A 128 -2.46 25.81 2.96
N SER A 129 -2.60 26.41 1.77
CA SER A 129 -2.65 27.86 1.58
C SER A 129 -4.09 28.26 1.27
N THR A 130 -4.63 29.22 2.00
CA THR A 130 -5.84 29.97 1.61
C THR A 130 -5.44 31.41 1.35
N GLU A 131 -5.66 31.89 0.12
CA GLU A 131 -5.48 33.30 -0.25
C GLU A 131 -6.58 34.15 0.38
N GLY A 132 -6.20 35.25 1.04
CA GLY A 132 -7.13 36.22 1.62
C GLY A 132 -6.50 37.06 2.73
N ASP A 133 -6.08 38.27 2.37
CA ASP A 133 -5.87 39.44 3.23
C ASP A 133 -4.92 39.32 4.44
N GLY A 134 -3.62 39.52 4.16
CA GLY A 134 -2.87 40.59 4.83
C GLY A 134 -2.47 40.46 6.30
N VAL A 135 -2.74 39.35 6.98
CA VAL A 135 -2.22 39.08 8.33
C VAL A 135 -1.78 37.61 8.45
N HIS A 136 -0.48 37.36 8.38
CA HIS A 136 0.12 36.06 8.72
C HIS A 136 -0.24 35.69 10.16
N LYS A 137 -1.22 34.81 10.35
CA LYS A 137 -1.47 34.13 11.62
C LYS A 137 -1.02 32.69 11.47
N GLU A 138 0.22 32.44 11.87
CA GLU A 138 0.77 31.09 12.00
C GLU A 138 0.10 30.40 13.20
N TRP A 139 -0.72 29.38 12.94
CA TRP A 139 -1.20 28.48 13.99
C TRP A 139 -0.50 27.14 13.87
N CYS A 140 0.53 26.95 14.70
CA CYS A 140 1.10 25.63 14.97
C CYS A 140 0.36 25.01 16.16
N VAL A 141 -0.49 24.02 15.92
CA VAL A 141 -1.01 23.17 17.01
C VAL A 141 0.08 22.16 17.39
N LEU A 142 0.85 22.52 18.40
CA LEU A 142 1.87 21.67 19.04
C LEU A 142 1.21 20.61 19.94
N LEU A 143 1.35 19.34 19.55
CA LEU A 143 1.22 18.22 20.49
C LEU A 143 2.63 17.73 20.88
N LYS A 144 3.03 18.18 22.09
CA LYS A 144 4.02 17.68 23.09
C LYS A 144 4.50 16.21 22.86
N TYR A 145 5.77 15.78 23.01
CA TYR A 145 7.00 16.23 23.67
C TYR A 145 8.24 15.57 23.01
N PHE A 146 9.42 16.16 23.25
CA PHE A 146 10.82 15.69 23.04
C PHE A 146 11.50 15.83 21.65
N LEU A 147 12.48 16.75 21.67
CA LEU A 147 13.59 17.06 20.75
C LEU A 147 13.26 17.66 19.37
N ARG A 148 14.03 18.72 19.06
CA ARG A 148 13.73 19.82 18.14
C ARG A 148 14.05 19.47 16.69
N THR A 149 13.10 19.75 15.80
CA THR A 149 13.43 20.15 14.42
C THR A 149 12.39 21.15 13.95
N CYS A 150 12.74 22.44 13.96
CA CYS A 150 11.93 23.47 13.33
C CYS A 150 12.32 23.53 11.85
N TYR A 151 11.37 23.24 10.97
CA TYR A 151 11.54 23.49 9.54
C TYR A 151 11.18 24.95 9.28
N ARG A 152 12.12 25.73 8.74
CA ARG A 152 11.85 27.09 8.28
C ARG A 152 11.47 27.00 6.81
N CYS A 153 10.20 27.23 6.49
CA CYS A 153 9.77 27.35 5.10
C CYS A 153 10.26 28.69 4.56
N VAL A 154 11.35 28.69 3.80
CA VAL A 154 11.85 29.90 3.13
C VAL A 154 11.39 29.85 1.67
N GLY A 155 10.26 30.50 1.40
CA GLY A 155 9.99 31.23 0.15
C GLY A 155 9.94 30.49 -1.18
N HIS A 156 9.98 29.16 -1.29
CA HIS A 156 9.78 28.46 -2.57
C HIS A 156 9.24 27.01 -2.39
N PRO A 157 8.39 26.48 -3.29
CA PRO A 157 7.41 25.46 -2.91
C PRO A 157 7.89 23.99 -2.87
N TRP A 158 9.16 23.66 -3.14
CA TRP A 158 9.52 22.26 -3.45
C TRP A 158 10.88 21.74 -2.98
N LEU A 159 11.50 22.27 -1.92
CA LEU A 159 12.76 21.69 -1.42
C LEU A 159 12.84 21.67 0.12
N CYS A 160 12.75 20.46 0.70
CA CYS A 160 13.26 20.17 2.04
C CYS A 160 14.69 19.62 1.90
N GLN A 161 15.72 20.43 2.19
CA GLN A 161 17.08 19.93 2.31
C GLN A 161 17.37 19.54 3.76
N SER A 162 17.70 18.26 3.98
CA SER A 162 18.26 17.75 5.23
C SER A 162 19.75 18.08 5.29
N HIS A 163 20.23 18.69 6.37
CA HIS A 163 21.55 18.40 6.95
C HIS A 163 21.78 19.11 8.29
N TRP A 164 22.81 18.64 9.00
CA TRP A 164 23.37 19.02 10.30
C TRP A 164 23.04 18.08 11.47
N THR A 165 23.88 17.06 11.62
CA THR A 165 24.17 16.39 12.90
C THR A 165 25.02 17.32 13.77
N ALA A 166 24.51 17.71 14.94
CA ALA A 166 25.30 18.36 15.99
C ALA A 166 25.63 17.35 17.09
N TRP A 167 26.94 17.13 17.31
CA TRP A 167 27.48 16.35 18.43
C TRP A 167 27.32 17.12 19.74
N LEU A 168 26.82 16.44 20.78
CA LEU A 168 26.73 16.96 22.15
C LEU A 168 28.12 16.91 22.81
N ARG A 169 28.57 18.05 23.37
CA ARG A 169 29.53 18.09 24.47
C ARG A 169 28.78 18.13 25.79
#